data_AF-A0A9D6J0A0-F1
#
_entry.id   AF-A0A9D6J0A0-F1
#
_cell.length_a   1.000
_cell.length_b   1.000
_cell.length_c   1.000
_cell.angle_alpha   90.00
_cell.angle_beta   90.00
_cell.angle_gamma   90.00
#
_symmetry.space_group_name_H-M   'P 1'
#
loop_
_entity.id
_entity.type
_entity.pdbx_description
1 polymer ?
#
loop_
_entity_poly.entity_id
_entity_poly.type
_entity_poly.pdbx_seq_one_letter_code
_entity_poly.pdbx_strand_id
1 'polypeptide(L)'
;MPLLKEGAFVADPWVTVADGADIPADVPVIVSQERWLERAKELAGRNAPIGVRLKSHQSPETIAEDLHRFSLVALEFPHFKDGRAYSYARLLRERYGFKGEIRAVGNVLRDQHLFMIRCGF
;
A
#
# COMPACT_ATOMS: atom_id res chain seq x y z
N MET A 1 -15.14 -2.76 -2.13
CA MET A 1 -15.24 -3.20 -0.72
C MET A 1 -15.17 -1.97 0.16
N PRO A 2 -15.91 -1.90 1.28
CA PRO A 2 -15.85 -0.73 2.17
C PRO A 2 -14.48 -0.67 2.86
N LEU A 3 -13.86 0.51 2.88
CA LEU A 3 -12.59 0.77 3.54
C LEU A 3 -12.88 1.21 4.99
N LEU A 4 -12.20 0.62 5.97
CA LEU A 4 -12.25 1.09 7.36
C LEU A 4 -11.16 2.15 7.57
N LYS A 5 -11.55 3.40 7.78
CA LYS A 5 -10.64 4.53 8.03
C LYS A 5 -11.14 5.31 9.25
N GLU A 6 -10.26 5.54 10.22
CA GLU A 6 -10.59 6.30 11.45
C GLU A 6 -11.84 5.76 12.20
N GLY A 7 -12.07 4.45 12.13
CA GLY A 7 -13.23 3.79 12.77
C GLY A 7 -14.54 3.88 11.98
N ALA A 8 -14.55 4.52 10.81
CA ALA A 8 -15.72 4.62 9.93
C ALA A 8 -15.52 3.84 8.62
N PHE A 9 -16.61 3.29 8.08
CA PHE A 9 -16.61 2.74 6.74
C PHE A 9 -16.74 3.86 5.71
N VAL A 10 -15.75 4.00 4.84
CA VAL A 10 -15.69 5.01 3.78
C VAL A 10 -15.62 4.35 2.40
N ALA A 11 -16.00 5.10 1.37
CA ALA A 11 -15.79 4.69 -0.01
C ALA A 11 -14.29 4.64 -0.31
N ASP A 12 -13.83 3.58 -0.96
CA ASP A 12 -12.44 3.44 -1.39
C ASP A 12 -12.27 4.00 -2.81
N PRO A 13 -11.58 5.14 -3.00
CA PRO A 13 -11.37 5.71 -4.33
C PRO A 13 -10.27 4.98 -5.12
N TRP A 14 -9.56 4.03 -4.50
CA TRP A 14 -8.41 3.36 -5.12
C TRP A 14 -8.83 2.13 -5.92
N VAL A 15 -8.30 2.03 -7.14
CA VAL A 15 -8.49 0.86 -8.00
C VAL A 15 -7.24 -0.01 -7.94
N THR A 16 -7.39 -1.26 -7.50
CA THR A 16 -6.29 -2.24 -7.58
C THR A 16 -6.20 -2.76 -9.01
N VAL A 17 -5.04 -2.57 -9.64
CA VAL A 17 -4.81 -2.98 -11.03
C VAL A 17 -3.96 -4.25 -11.04
N ALA A 18 -4.42 -5.27 -11.76
CA ALA A 18 -3.69 -6.53 -11.94
C ALA A 18 -2.54 -6.36 -12.94
N ASP A 19 -1.52 -7.23 -12.85
CA ASP A 19 -0.25 -7.12 -13.60
C ASP A 19 -0.37 -7.21 -15.13
N GLY A 20 -1.53 -7.65 -15.65
CA GLY A 20 -1.83 -7.67 -17.09
C GLY A 20 -2.94 -6.69 -17.53
N ALA A 21 -3.52 -5.92 -16.61
CA ALA A 21 -4.64 -5.01 -16.93
C ALA A 21 -4.15 -3.61 -17.29
N ASP A 22 -4.93 -2.89 -18.09
CA ASP A 22 -4.68 -1.48 -18.40
C ASP A 22 -4.84 -0.61 -17.15
N ILE A 23 -4.01 0.43 -17.05
CA ILE A 23 -3.98 1.34 -15.90
C ILE A 23 -4.81 2.57 -16.27
N PRO A 24 -6.01 2.76 -15.69
CA PRO A 24 -6.88 3.88 -16.07
C PRO A 24 -6.18 5.21 -15.77
N ALA A 25 -6.22 6.21 -16.66
CA ALA A 25 -5.37 7.42 -16.55
C ALA A 25 -5.72 8.34 -15.37
N ASP A 26 -7.01 8.51 -15.07
CA ASP A 26 -7.51 9.62 -14.24
C ASP A 26 -8.01 9.22 -12.85
N VAL A 27 -7.69 8.00 -12.40
CA VAL A 27 -8.11 7.48 -11.08
C VAL A 27 -6.92 7.10 -10.22
N PRO A 28 -7.05 7.15 -8.88
CA PRO A 28 -6.05 6.59 -7.97
C PRO A 28 -5.90 5.10 -8.18
N VAL A 29 -4.68 4.63 -8.40
CA VAL A 29 -4.41 3.21 -8.69
C VAL A 29 -3.41 2.61 -7.71
N ILE A 30 -3.63 1.34 -7.35
CA ILE A 30 -2.68 0.50 -6.62
C ILE A 30 -2.14 -0.54 -7.59
N VAL A 31 -0.82 -0.52 -7.82
CA VAL A 31 -0.11 -1.49 -8.67
C VAL A 31 0.72 -2.44 -7.83
N SER A 32 1.10 -3.59 -8.38
CA SER A 32 2.11 -4.45 -7.74
C SER A 32 3.48 -3.78 -7.72
N GLN A 33 4.34 -4.26 -6.82
CA GLN A 33 5.73 -3.85 -6.81
C GLN A 33 6.43 -4.16 -8.14
N GLU A 34 6.20 -5.35 -8.69
CA GLU A 34 6.83 -5.82 -9.92
C GLU A 34 6.52 -4.87 -11.08
N ARG A 35 5.24 -4.48 -11.21
CA ARG A 35 4.80 -3.52 -12.22
C ARG A 35 5.38 -2.13 -12.01
N TRP A 36 5.53 -1.68 -10.76
CA TRP A 36 6.21 -0.43 -10.47
C TRP A 36 7.68 -0.47 -10.94
N LEU A 37 8.42 -1.52 -10.58
CA LEU A 37 9.84 -1.64 -10.95
C LEU A 37 10.05 -1.71 -12.47
N GLU A 38 9.15 -2.35 -13.21
CA GLU A 38 9.22 -2.44 -14.67
C GLU A 38 8.85 -1.12 -15.37
N ARG A 39 7.85 -0.39 -14.85
CA ARG A 39 7.22 0.75 -15.55
C ARG A 39 7.22 2.05 -14.76
N ALA A 40 8.16 2.23 -13.82
CA ALA A 40 8.21 3.37 -12.91
C ALA A 40 8.12 4.72 -13.63
N LYS A 41 8.81 4.89 -14.76
CA LYS A 41 8.81 6.15 -15.53
C LYS A 41 7.44 6.50 -16.12
N GLU A 42 6.75 5.52 -16.69
CA GLU A 42 5.40 5.69 -17.26
C GLU A 42 4.39 5.98 -16.15
N LEU A 43 4.49 5.23 -15.06
CA LEU A 43 3.61 5.33 -13.91
C LEU A 43 3.78 6.63 -13.12
N ALA A 44 5.02 7.11 -12.99
CA ALA A 44 5.33 8.37 -12.31
C ALA A 44 4.89 9.61 -13.09
N GLY A 45 4.70 9.50 -14.41
CA GLY A 45 4.23 10.61 -15.27
C GLY A 45 2.72 10.84 -15.23
N ARG A 46 1.98 10.04 -14.46
CA ARG A 46 0.51 10.12 -14.37
C ARG A 46 0.07 11.35 -13.59
N ASN A 47 -1.07 11.92 -13.98
CA ASN A 47 -1.71 13.04 -13.28
C ASN A 47 -2.71 12.60 -12.19
N ALA A 48 -2.57 11.36 -11.71
CA ALA A 48 -3.43 10.77 -10.69
C ALA A 48 -2.58 10.06 -9.62
N PRO A 49 -3.04 9.99 -8.35
CA PRO A 49 -2.30 9.36 -7.28
C PRO A 49 -1.95 7.89 -7.58
N ILE A 50 -0.74 7.49 -7.18
CA ILE A 50 -0.29 6.12 -7.30
C ILE A 50 0.04 5.52 -5.94
N GLY A 51 -0.32 4.26 -5.79
CA GLY A 51 0.03 3.43 -4.66
C GLY A 51 0.65 2.13 -5.12
N VAL A 52 1.39 1.50 -4.22
CA VAL A 52 2.06 0.23 -4.47
C VAL A 52 1.61 -0.80 -3.45
N ARG A 53 1.37 -2.02 -3.92
CA ARG A 53 1.09 -3.18 -3.07
C ARG A 53 2.35 -4.01 -2.91
N LEU A 54 2.75 -4.22 -1.65
CA LEU A 54 3.83 -5.11 -1.27
C LEU A 54 3.24 -6.42 -0.72
N LYS A 55 3.67 -7.53 -1.30
CA LYS A 55 3.44 -8.88 -0.76
C LYS A 55 4.24 -9.06 0.54
N SER A 56 3.88 -10.03 1.37
CA SER A 56 4.52 -10.20 2.68
C SER A 56 6.04 -10.50 2.64
N HIS A 57 6.57 -10.98 1.52
CA HIS A 57 8.00 -11.25 1.31
C HIS A 57 8.75 -10.06 0.69
N GLN A 58 8.05 -8.99 0.34
CA GLN A 58 8.60 -7.82 -0.33
C GLN A 58 8.87 -6.71 0.69
N SER A 59 10.16 -6.43 0.95
CA SER A 59 10.59 -5.40 1.89
C SER A 59 10.38 -3.99 1.31
N PRO A 60 9.89 -3.01 2.09
CA PRO A 60 9.84 -1.60 1.67
C PRO A 60 11.18 -1.01 1.23
N GLU A 61 12.31 -1.60 1.65
CA GLU A 61 13.66 -1.23 1.21
C GLU A 61 13.80 -1.18 -0.31
N THR A 62 13.15 -2.11 -0.99
CA THR A 62 13.22 -2.28 -2.45
C THR A 62 12.56 -1.14 -3.24
N ILE A 63 11.73 -0.33 -2.59
CA ILE A 63 11.06 0.84 -3.18
C ILE A 63 11.40 2.13 -2.43
N ALA A 64 12.40 2.10 -1.54
CA ALA A 64 12.67 3.19 -0.60
C ALA A 64 12.95 4.53 -1.32
N GLU A 65 13.67 4.48 -2.44
CA GLU A 65 14.03 5.67 -3.23
C GLU A 65 12.79 6.33 -3.88
N ASP A 66 11.77 5.51 -4.20
CA ASP A 66 10.54 5.96 -4.86
C ASP A 66 9.41 6.30 -3.88
N LEU A 67 9.62 6.13 -2.56
CA LEU A 67 8.55 6.33 -1.56
C LEU A 67 7.89 7.71 -1.64
N HIS A 68 8.63 8.74 -2.06
CA HIS A 68 8.12 10.09 -2.24
C HIS A 68 7.08 10.22 -3.36
N ARG A 69 6.99 9.24 -4.27
CA ARG A 69 6.05 9.22 -5.40
C ARG A 69 4.70 8.59 -5.05
N PHE A 70 4.67 7.75 -4.01
CA PHE A 70 3.45 7.05 -3.62
C PHE A 70 2.62 7.89 -2.67
N SER A 71 1.32 7.97 -2.93
CA SER A 71 0.37 8.48 -1.93
C SER A 71 -0.12 7.37 -0.99
N LEU A 72 0.10 6.10 -1.36
CA LEU A 72 -0.34 4.94 -0.59
C LEU A 72 0.62 3.75 -0.73
N VAL A 73 0.88 3.04 0.38
CA VAL A 73 1.53 1.72 0.38
C VAL A 73 0.57 0.70 0.98
N ALA A 74 0.15 -0.28 0.18
CA ALA A 74 -0.69 -1.38 0.62
C ALA A 74 0.20 -2.57 1.04
N LEU A 75 0.15 -2.96 2.30
CA LEU A 75 0.86 -4.12 2.84
C LEU A 75 -0.09 -5.32 2.92
N GLU A 76 0.30 -6.40 2.25
CA GLU A 76 -0.50 -7.62 2.17
C GLU A 76 -0.30 -8.55 3.38
N PHE A 77 -1.42 -9.00 3.93
CA PHE A 77 -1.52 -10.04 4.94
C PHE A 77 -2.04 -11.33 4.28
N PRO A 78 -1.17 -12.26 3.84
CA PRO A 78 -1.61 -13.50 3.21
C PRO A 78 -2.36 -14.42 4.20
N HIS A 79 -2.00 -14.34 5.49
CA HIS A 79 -2.70 -14.99 6.58
C HIS A 79 -2.56 -14.17 7.86
N PHE A 80 -3.53 -14.31 8.77
CA PHE A 80 -3.61 -13.50 10.00
C PHE A 80 -2.43 -13.64 10.97
N LYS A 81 -1.59 -14.68 10.81
CA LYS A 81 -0.39 -14.92 11.63
C LYS A 81 0.88 -14.28 11.06
N ASP A 82 0.82 -13.69 9.87
CA ASP A 82 1.99 -13.03 9.26
C ASP A 82 2.19 -11.64 9.85
N GLY A 83 3.25 -11.49 10.66
CA GLY A 83 3.55 -10.24 11.36
C GLY A 83 4.40 -9.25 10.57
N ARG A 84 4.92 -9.60 9.38
CA ARG A 84 5.92 -8.78 8.69
C ARG A 84 5.40 -7.41 8.27
N ALA A 85 4.14 -7.33 7.88
CA ALA A 85 3.49 -6.07 7.52
C ALA A 85 3.49 -5.05 8.67
N TYR A 86 3.49 -5.48 9.95
CA TYR A 86 3.63 -4.55 11.09
C TYR A 86 5.03 -3.94 11.15
N SER A 87 6.06 -4.78 10.98
CA SER A 87 7.46 -4.32 10.94
C SER A 87 7.69 -3.40 9.74
N TYR A 88 7.10 -3.72 8.59
CA TYR A 88 7.17 -2.87 7.39
C TYR A 88 6.44 -1.54 7.55
N ALA A 89 5.27 -1.51 8.20
CA ALA A 89 4.57 -0.27 8.50
C ALA A 89 5.42 0.64 9.40
N ARG A 90 6.04 0.08 10.46
CA ARG A 90 6.99 0.84 11.29
C ARG A 90 8.20 1.31 10.52
N LEU A 91 8.79 0.46 9.68
CA LEU A 91 9.93 0.83 8.86
C LEU A 91 9.61 2.01 7.93
N LEU A 92 8.43 1.98 7.29
CA LEU A 92 7.93 3.05 6.44
C LEU A 92 7.79 4.36 7.23
N ARG A 93 7.22 4.34 8.44
CA ARG A 93 7.02 5.55 9.26
C ARG A 93 8.30 6.07 9.91
N GLU A 94 9.05 5.20 10.56
CA GLU A 94 10.16 5.55 11.45
C GLU A 94 11.47 5.75 10.68
N ARG A 95 11.81 4.83 9.77
CA ARG A 95 13.08 4.90 9.03
C ARG A 95 12.97 5.73 7.76
N TYR A 96 11.91 5.52 6.97
CA TYR A 96 11.74 6.20 5.69
C TYR A 96 10.89 7.47 5.76
N GLY A 97 10.27 7.74 6.92
CA GLY A 97 9.47 8.95 7.10
C GLY A 97 8.27 9.06 6.17
N PHE A 98 7.79 7.94 5.62
CA PHE A 98 6.69 7.92 4.65
C PHE A 98 5.46 8.60 5.23
N LYS A 99 4.91 9.57 4.49
CA LYS A 99 3.76 10.40 4.93
C LYS A 99 2.45 10.01 4.28
N GLY A 100 2.48 9.17 3.24
CA GLY A 100 1.27 8.66 2.59
C GLY A 100 0.49 7.68 3.47
N GLU A 101 -0.60 7.17 2.92
CA GLU A 101 -1.45 6.19 3.59
C GLU A 101 -0.75 4.82 3.62
N ILE A 102 -0.74 4.15 4.78
CA ILE A 102 -0.29 2.75 4.87
C ILE A 102 -1.54 1.90 5.05
N ARG A 103 -1.89 1.09 4.05
CA ARG A 103 -3.12 0.32 4.05
C ARG A 103 -2.82 -1.16 4.26
N ALA A 104 -3.61 -1.82 5.08
CA ALA A 104 -3.58 -3.28 5.15
C ALA A 104 -4.57 -3.90 4.17
N VAL A 105 -4.13 -4.93 3.46
CA VAL A 105 -4.97 -5.68 2.52
C VAL A 105 -4.83 -7.18 2.74
N GLY A 106 -5.85 -7.96 2.39
CA GLY A 106 -5.85 -9.42 2.57
C GLY A 106 -6.54 -9.86 3.87
N ASN A 107 -5.96 -10.88 4.52
CA ASN A 107 -6.54 -11.54 5.69
C ASN A 107 -6.21 -10.78 6.99
N VAL A 108 -6.88 -9.64 7.16
CA VAL A 108 -6.76 -8.76 8.33
C VAL A 108 -7.94 -9.00 9.25
N LEU A 109 -7.66 -9.28 10.52
CA LEU A 109 -8.72 -9.49 11.51
C LEU A 109 -9.09 -8.19 12.23
N ARG A 110 -10.35 -8.05 12.64
CA ARG A 110 -10.85 -6.84 13.30
C ARG A 110 -10.13 -6.57 14.63
N ASP A 111 -9.82 -7.61 15.39
CA ASP A 111 -9.10 -7.54 16.66
C ASP A 111 -7.67 -6.98 16.52
N GLN A 112 -7.10 -7.05 15.32
CA GLN A 112 -5.77 -6.52 15.04
C GLN A 112 -5.75 -5.00 14.84
N HIS A 113 -6.90 -4.36 14.62
CA HIS A 113 -7.01 -2.95 14.24
C HIS A 113 -6.27 -1.99 15.18
N LEU A 114 -6.45 -2.15 16.49
CA LEU A 114 -5.80 -1.29 17.49
C LEU A 114 -4.27 -1.43 17.47
N PHE A 115 -3.76 -2.63 17.19
CA PHE A 115 -2.33 -2.87 17.06
C PHE A 115 -1.78 -2.27 15.78
N MET A 116 -2.52 -2.34 14.68
CA MET A 116 -2.16 -1.73 13.40
C MET A 116 -2.00 -0.21 13.51
N ILE A 117 -2.94 0.48 14.16
CA ILE A 117 -2.83 1.93 14.39
C ILE A 117 -1.51 2.30 15.08
N ARG A 118 -1.07 1.51 16.07
CA ARG A 118 0.20 1.71 16.78
C ARG A 118 1.44 1.45 15.92
N CYS A 119 1.30 0.72 14.82
CA CYS A 119 2.37 0.49 13.84
C CYS A 119 2.37 1.54 12.72
N GLY A 120 1.36 2.42 12.67
CA GLY A 120 1.30 3.53 11.72
C GLY A 120 0.51 3.25 10.44
N PHE A 121 -0.37 2.24 10.46
CA PHE A 121 -1.44 2.09 9.48
C PHE A 121 -2.42 3.28 9.56
#